data_AF-A0A0D0A968-F1
#
_entry.id   AF-A0A0D0A968-F1
#
_cell.length_a   1.000
_cell.length_b   1.000
_cell.length_c   1.000
_cell.angle_alpha   90.00
_cell.angle_beta   90.00
_cell.angle_gamma   90.00
#
_symmetry.space_group_name_H-M   'P 1'
#
loop_
_entity.id
_entity.type
_entity.pdbx_description
1 polymer ?
#
loop_
_entity_poly.entity_id
_entity_poly.type
_entity_poly.pdbx_seq_one_letter_code
_entity_poly.pdbx_strand_id
1 'polypeptide(L)'
;MEVTAAELQPGRTLRPRAEKVPKIAPSAKKQEQCDELDPNPLLDEEEHRMKIPKPRHKTTLLKKKIARARETKASSPGSDEDFSLAKTKKQSKGTKKRKAPLTDNDAESFDGQPPKKKRKHAPKAEPVYVIPEVERKETTFRGRLGYACLNTILRNKKPADEAVFCSRTCRIETIKKNGIEWVKDLGRRNIEDMLKIIEWNEENNIRFMRLSSEMFPFASHELYGYSLDYCAPILAEVGALANKYGHRLTVHPGQYTQLGSPRDSVIKASIRELEYHAQMLNLMAIGPDGVMIIHGGGVYGDKEAALARIRKTVEEDLPKDVRDRLVLENDELCYNAADLLPICEDLDIPLVFDYHHDALNPSSDLTPSEIIARTNAIFARRGIKPKQHLSEPREGAVTVMERRAHADRCQRLPEALPDDMDLMIEAKDKEQAVLHLYRLYNLQPVIYASLRPPADIQSKETKGRKSHRKTHSKKAFASNAFGSD
;
A
#
# COMPACT_ATOMS: atom_id res chain seq x y z
N MET A 1 -4.43 -64.39 36.04
CA MET A 1 -4.60 -64.41 34.57
C MET A 1 -4.08 -63.05 34.08
N GLU A 2 -2.77 -62.79 34.04
CA GLU A 2 -1.76 -63.35 33.10
C GLU A 2 -2.38 -63.42 31.69
N VAL A 3 -1.85 -62.77 30.65
CA VAL A 3 -0.51 -63.00 30.09
C VAL A 3 -0.03 -61.76 29.26
N THR A 4 1.21 -61.35 29.54
CA THR A 4 2.31 -60.87 28.65
C THR A 4 2.18 -59.68 27.69
N ALA A 5 3.03 -58.69 27.98
CA ALA A 5 3.76 -57.89 27.01
C ALA A 5 4.81 -58.74 26.26
N ALA A 6 5.00 -58.47 24.96
CA ALA A 6 6.08 -59.02 24.15
C ALA A 6 6.99 -57.90 23.67
N GLU A 7 8.26 -58.02 24.03
CA GLU A 7 9.40 -57.24 23.58
C GLU A 7 9.69 -57.49 22.09
N LEU A 8 10.06 -56.44 21.36
CA LEU A 8 10.73 -56.54 20.07
C LEU A 8 11.97 -55.63 20.08
N GLN A 9 13.13 -56.28 19.97
CA GLN A 9 14.46 -55.68 19.88
C GLN A 9 14.66 -54.89 18.58
N PRO A 10 15.58 -53.90 18.56
CA PRO A 10 15.81 -53.03 17.41
C PRO A 10 16.65 -53.71 16.31
N GLY A 11 16.09 -53.75 15.10
CA GLY A 11 16.74 -54.24 13.89
C GLY A 11 17.78 -53.27 13.33
N ARG A 12 18.89 -53.86 12.86
CA ARG A 12 20.10 -53.25 12.32
C ARG A 12 19.89 -52.17 11.25
N THR A 13 20.69 -51.12 11.40
CA THR A 13 21.02 -50.06 10.43
C THR A 13 21.59 -50.62 9.12
N LEU A 14 20.95 -50.31 7.99
CA LEU A 14 21.51 -50.43 6.65
C LEU A 14 22.03 -49.06 6.20
N ARG A 15 23.34 -48.96 5.95
CA ARG A 15 23.99 -47.78 5.35
C ARG A 15 23.73 -47.77 3.84
N PRO A 16 23.37 -46.63 3.22
CA PRO A 16 23.44 -46.52 1.77
C PRO A 16 24.88 -46.30 1.29
N ARG A 17 25.16 -46.93 0.16
CA ARG A 17 26.42 -47.11 -0.54
C ARG A 17 26.81 -45.81 -1.26
N ALA A 18 28.04 -45.34 -1.07
CA ALA A 18 28.58 -44.19 -1.77
C ALA A 18 28.89 -44.54 -3.24
N GLU A 19 28.28 -43.83 -4.19
CA GLU A 19 28.66 -43.85 -5.60
C GLU A 19 29.78 -42.82 -5.87
N LYS A 20 30.83 -43.30 -6.54
CA LYS A 20 31.99 -42.51 -6.97
C LYS A 20 31.67 -41.86 -8.32
N VAL A 21 31.75 -40.53 -8.38
CA VAL A 21 31.78 -39.75 -9.64
C VAL A 21 33.24 -39.51 -10.04
N PRO A 22 33.65 -39.72 -11.31
CA PRO A 22 35.04 -39.57 -11.73
C PRO A 22 35.45 -38.11 -11.94
N LYS A 23 36.68 -37.79 -11.53
CA LYS A 23 37.36 -36.51 -11.69
C LYS A 23 37.93 -36.38 -13.12
N ILE A 24 37.67 -35.26 -13.79
CA ILE A 24 38.36 -34.82 -15.00
C ILE A 24 39.25 -33.63 -14.61
N ALA A 25 40.54 -33.71 -14.97
CA ALA A 25 41.58 -32.72 -14.69
C ALA A 25 41.78 -31.75 -15.87
N PRO A 26 42.42 -30.58 -15.66
CA PRO A 26 42.33 -29.43 -16.57
C PRO A 26 43.45 -29.40 -17.62
N SER A 27 43.14 -28.84 -18.80
CA SER A 27 44.11 -28.50 -19.85
C SER A 27 44.34 -26.99 -19.91
N ALA A 28 45.60 -26.58 -20.03
CA ALA A 28 46.07 -25.21 -20.00
C ALA A 28 46.27 -24.60 -21.40
N LYS A 29 45.97 -23.30 -21.48
CA LYS A 29 46.54 -22.19 -22.28
C LYS A 29 46.95 -22.42 -23.75
N LYS A 30 46.37 -21.59 -24.62
CA LYS A 30 47.12 -20.86 -25.67
C LYS A 30 46.57 -19.44 -25.83
N GLN A 31 47.49 -18.48 -25.78
CA GLN A 31 47.35 -17.09 -26.22
C GLN A 31 47.22 -17.06 -27.73
N GLU A 32 46.36 -16.19 -28.25
CA GLU A 32 46.57 -15.55 -29.54
C GLU A 32 46.05 -14.11 -29.46
N GLN A 33 46.93 -13.22 -29.87
CA GLN A 33 46.86 -11.76 -29.94
C GLN A 33 47.07 -11.45 -31.42
N CYS A 34 46.22 -10.61 -32.01
CA CYS A 34 46.37 -9.84 -33.25
C CYS A 34 45.00 -9.18 -33.47
N ASP A 35 44.79 -7.99 -34.01
CA ASP A 35 45.55 -6.77 -34.18
C ASP A 35 44.48 -5.74 -34.59
N GLU A 36 44.79 -4.45 -34.43
CA GLU A 36 44.02 -3.32 -34.94
C GLU A 36 43.57 -3.53 -36.40
N LEU A 37 42.44 -2.88 -36.78
CA LEU A 37 42.35 -1.97 -37.94
C LEU A 37 40.89 -1.54 -38.15
N ASP A 38 40.61 -0.28 -37.80
CA ASP A 38 39.61 0.58 -38.47
C ASP A 38 40.29 1.08 -39.77
N PRO A 39 39.58 1.21 -40.92
CA PRO A 39 38.82 2.44 -41.13
C PRO A 39 37.52 2.28 -41.93
N ASN A 40 36.53 3.08 -41.51
CA ASN A 40 35.41 3.63 -42.26
C ASN A 40 35.68 3.92 -43.76
N PRO A 41 34.66 3.80 -44.64
CA PRO A 41 34.23 5.01 -45.35
C PRO A 41 32.71 5.17 -45.48
N LEU A 42 32.20 6.28 -44.91
CA LEU A 42 31.53 7.40 -45.58
C LEU A 42 30.40 7.15 -46.62
N LEU A 43 29.24 7.73 -46.27
CA LEU A 43 28.20 8.42 -47.07
C LEU A 43 27.03 7.59 -47.62
N ASP A 44 25.81 7.86 -47.15
CA ASP A 44 24.99 8.91 -47.77
C ASP A 44 23.84 9.40 -46.85
N GLU A 45 23.58 10.70 -46.99
CA GLU A 45 22.59 11.50 -46.27
C GLU A 45 21.20 11.41 -46.93
N GLU A 46 20.12 11.49 -46.14
CA GLU A 46 18.96 12.31 -46.52
C GLU A 46 18.26 12.90 -45.28
N GLU A 47 18.14 14.23 -45.31
CA GLU A 47 17.55 15.10 -44.31
C GLU A 47 16.03 14.95 -44.20
N HIS A 48 15.52 14.76 -42.97
CA HIS A 48 14.20 15.31 -42.61
C HIS A 48 14.27 16.11 -41.31
N ARG A 49 14.39 17.42 -41.50
CA ARG A 49 14.62 18.46 -40.50
C ARG A 49 13.30 18.89 -39.85
N MET A 50 12.92 18.31 -38.72
CA MET A 50 11.88 18.88 -37.85
C MET A 50 12.48 19.88 -36.84
N LYS A 51 11.94 21.10 -36.87
CA LYS A 51 12.40 22.26 -36.10
C LYS A 51 12.07 22.11 -34.60
N ILE A 52 13.11 22.05 -33.77
CA ILE A 52 13.03 22.16 -32.30
C ILE A 52 13.04 23.66 -31.92
N PRO A 53 12.09 24.19 -31.13
CA PRO A 53 12.15 25.56 -30.66
C PRO A 53 13.17 25.70 -29.51
N LYS A 54 14.10 26.64 -29.67
CA LYS A 54 15.12 27.04 -28.68
C LYS A 54 14.50 27.68 -27.42
N PRO A 55 15.14 27.53 -26.25
CA PRO A 55 14.65 28.09 -24.99
C PRO A 55 14.89 29.61 -24.92
N ARG A 56 13.89 30.36 -24.43
CA ARG A 56 14.03 31.78 -24.12
C ARG A 56 14.62 31.97 -22.73
N HIS A 57 15.86 32.47 -22.67
CA HIS A 57 16.45 33.06 -21.47
C HIS A 57 15.90 34.47 -21.22
N LYS A 58 15.53 34.76 -19.97
CA LYS A 58 15.70 36.09 -19.34
C LYS A 58 16.20 35.91 -17.90
N THR A 59 17.50 36.13 -17.71
CA THR A 59 18.12 36.73 -16.51
C THR A 59 17.62 38.19 -16.41
N THR A 60 17.51 38.92 -15.29
CA THR A 60 18.30 39.01 -14.05
C THR A 60 17.53 39.93 -13.07
N LEU A 61 17.72 39.74 -11.75
CA LEU A 61 17.65 40.71 -10.62
C LEU A 61 16.83 40.19 -9.42
N LEU A 62 17.47 39.40 -8.55
CA LEU A 62 17.52 39.71 -7.12
C LEU A 62 18.62 38.89 -6.42
N LYS A 63 19.84 39.46 -6.36
CA LYS A 63 20.86 39.09 -5.37
C LYS A 63 20.87 40.18 -4.29
N LYS A 64 20.54 39.79 -3.06
CA LYS A 64 20.97 40.30 -1.74
C LYS A 64 19.92 39.78 -0.75
N LYS A 65 20.20 39.07 0.35
CA LYS A 65 21.40 38.69 1.06
C LYS A 65 20.90 37.73 2.15
N ILE A 66 21.33 36.47 2.18
CA ILE A 66 21.44 35.72 3.45
C ILE A 66 22.72 34.88 3.34
N ALA A 67 23.81 35.45 3.83
CA ALA A 67 24.97 34.70 4.26
C ALA A 67 25.70 35.52 5.32
N ARG A 68 26.05 34.80 6.39
CA ARG A 68 27.01 35.13 7.46
C ARG A 68 26.59 36.09 8.57
N ALA A 69 26.38 35.46 9.74
CA ALA A 69 26.72 36.00 11.03
C ALA A 69 28.26 36.06 11.26
N ARG A 70 28.64 36.85 12.26
CA ARG A 70 29.97 37.09 12.88
C ARG A 70 30.88 38.06 12.11
N GLU A 71 31.49 39.09 12.68
CA GLU A 71 31.70 39.68 14.02
C GLU A 71 32.02 41.17 13.72
N THR A 72 31.83 42.18 14.58
CA THR A 72 32.74 42.56 15.68
C THR A 72 32.25 43.87 16.35
N LYS A 73 32.42 43.93 17.68
CA LYS A 73 32.81 45.08 18.54
C LYS A 73 31.89 46.32 18.62
N ALA A 74 31.30 46.54 19.80
CA ALA A 74 31.71 47.52 20.84
C ALA A 74 31.19 48.94 20.51
N SER A 75 30.51 49.69 21.37
CA SER A 75 30.63 49.92 22.80
C SER A 75 29.33 50.54 23.38
N SER A 76 29.09 50.30 24.67
CA SER A 76 28.21 51.06 25.58
C SER A 76 28.67 52.54 25.75
N PRO A 77 28.05 53.43 26.57
CA PRO A 77 26.96 53.26 27.54
C PRO A 77 25.88 54.38 27.50
N GLY A 78 24.88 54.32 28.40
CA GLY A 78 24.09 55.50 28.76
C GLY A 78 22.72 55.20 29.33
N SER A 79 22.61 55.26 30.65
CA SER A 79 21.40 55.29 31.45
C SER A 79 20.52 56.50 31.14
N ASP A 80 19.21 56.40 31.36
CA ASP A 80 18.52 57.18 32.41
C ASP A 80 17.02 56.90 32.40
N GLU A 81 16.47 57.03 33.60
CA GLU A 81 15.11 56.68 34.00
C GLU A 81 14.05 57.71 33.52
N ASP A 82 12.81 57.27 33.71
CA ASP A 82 11.68 58.06 34.18
C ASP A 82 10.58 58.60 33.25
N PHE A 83 9.38 58.13 33.62
CA PHE A 83 8.06 58.76 33.67
C PHE A 83 7.32 59.29 32.43
N SER A 84 6.18 58.63 32.23
CA SER A 84 4.84 59.24 32.13
C SER A 84 4.32 59.73 30.77
N LEU A 85 3.32 58.97 30.30
CA LEU A 85 1.96 59.40 29.99
C LEU A 85 1.74 60.83 29.46
N ALA A 86 1.50 60.92 28.15
CA ALA A 86 0.41 61.71 27.61
C ALA A 86 -0.23 60.97 26.41
N LYS A 87 -1.38 60.34 26.66
CA LYS A 87 -2.32 59.86 25.64
C LYS A 87 -3.52 60.80 25.62
N THR A 88 -3.92 61.21 24.43
CA THR A 88 -5.31 61.25 23.93
C THR A 88 -5.23 61.67 22.45
N LYS A 89 -6.03 61.21 21.49
CA LYS A 89 -7.33 60.50 21.41
C LYS A 89 -7.47 60.07 19.94
N LYS A 90 -7.98 58.89 19.57
CA LYS A 90 -9.39 58.54 19.19
C LYS A 90 -9.26 57.28 18.28
N GLN A 91 -10.15 56.30 18.17
CA GLN A 91 -11.46 55.99 18.75
C GLN A 91 -11.81 54.55 18.29
N SER A 92 -12.23 53.66 19.19
CA SER A 92 -13.25 52.63 18.91
C SER A 92 -13.83 52.12 20.24
N LYS A 93 -15.12 52.39 20.44
CA LYS A 93 -15.96 51.98 21.58
C LYS A 93 -16.29 50.49 21.42
N GLY A 94 -16.48 49.64 22.43
CA GLY A 94 -16.62 49.77 23.89
C GLY A 94 -17.35 48.50 24.38
N THR A 95 -16.93 47.94 25.52
CA THR A 95 -17.29 46.58 25.98
C THR A 95 -18.11 46.59 27.29
N LYS A 96 -18.94 45.53 27.45
CA LYS A 96 -19.27 44.74 28.67
C LYS A 96 -20.42 45.11 29.65
N LYS A 97 -21.28 44.07 29.82
CA LYS A 97 -21.91 43.45 31.03
C LYS A 97 -22.83 44.27 31.95
N ARG A 98 -24.03 43.70 32.24
CA ARG A 98 -24.59 43.53 33.61
C ARG A 98 -25.92 42.73 33.66
N LYS A 99 -26.20 42.13 34.83
CA LYS A 99 -27.40 41.38 35.27
C LYS A 99 -28.26 42.24 36.22
N ALA A 100 -29.55 41.85 36.35
CA ALA A 100 -30.58 42.11 37.40
C ALA A 100 -31.42 43.41 37.31
N PRO A 101 -32.67 43.50 37.84
CA PRO A 101 -33.40 42.57 38.75
C PRO A 101 -34.86 42.19 38.33
N LEU A 102 -35.52 41.43 39.22
CA LEU A 102 -36.91 40.92 39.20
C LEU A 102 -37.99 42.02 39.28
N THR A 103 -39.15 41.76 38.66
CA THR A 103 -40.48 42.30 39.03
C THR A 103 -41.53 41.20 38.86
N ASP A 104 -42.43 41.09 39.84
CA ASP A 104 -43.56 40.15 39.92
C ASP A 104 -44.72 40.53 38.96
N ASN A 105 -45.57 39.51 38.68
CA ASN A 105 -46.87 39.49 37.98
C ASN A 105 -46.79 39.58 36.43
N ASP A 106 -47.35 38.68 35.60
CA ASP A 106 -48.42 37.68 35.77
C ASP A 106 -48.21 36.45 34.85
N ALA A 107 -48.52 35.28 35.42
CA ALA A 107 -49.19 34.08 34.89
C ALA A 107 -48.94 33.54 33.44
N GLU A 108 -48.63 32.22 33.42
CA GLU A 108 -48.82 31.22 32.35
C GLU A 108 -47.85 31.31 31.13
N SER A 109 -47.06 30.29 30.77
CA SER A 109 -47.41 28.88 30.56
C SER A 109 -46.13 28.04 30.48
N PHE A 110 -46.20 26.84 31.06
CA PHE A 110 -45.15 25.83 31.00
C PHE A 110 -45.41 24.98 29.74
N ASP A 111 -44.52 25.00 28.74
CA ASP A 111 -44.47 23.91 27.75
C ASP A 111 -43.01 23.56 27.41
N GLY A 112 -42.52 22.54 28.11
CA GLY A 112 -41.25 21.91 27.81
C GLY A 112 -41.43 20.93 26.66
N GLN A 113 -40.99 21.30 25.45
CA GLN A 113 -40.89 20.33 24.36
C GLN A 113 -39.70 19.38 24.61
N PRO A 114 -39.91 18.05 24.68
CA PRO A 114 -38.81 17.10 24.78
C PRO A 114 -38.00 17.06 23.47
N PRO A 115 -36.69 16.74 23.53
CA PRO A 115 -35.84 16.70 22.35
C PRO A 115 -36.39 15.68 21.32
N LYS A 116 -36.63 16.15 20.09
CA LYS A 116 -37.15 15.33 18.98
C LYS A 116 -36.24 14.11 18.77
N LYS A 117 -36.74 12.91 19.11
CA LYS A 117 -36.11 11.63 18.76
C LYS A 117 -35.88 11.60 17.25
N LYS A 118 -34.62 11.45 16.81
CA LYS A 118 -34.31 11.19 15.40
C LYS A 118 -35.10 9.97 14.95
N ARG A 119 -36.02 10.15 14.00
CA ARG A 119 -36.74 9.03 13.36
C ARG A 119 -35.70 8.09 12.78
N LYS A 120 -35.62 6.85 13.27
CA LYS A 120 -34.86 5.78 12.62
C LYS A 120 -35.52 5.58 11.25
N HIS A 121 -34.82 5.95 10.18
CA HIS A 121 -35.28 5.60 8.84
C HIS A 121 -35.34 4.08 8.74
N ALA A 122 -36.45 3.55 8.22
CA ALA A 122 -36.55 2.13 7.92
C ALA A 122 -35.34 1.71 7.05
N PRO A 123 -34.74 0.52 7.30
CA PRO A 123 -33.62 0.04 6.50
C PRO A 123 -34.01 0.04 5.02
N LYS A 124 -33.20 0.68 4.18
CA LYS A 124 -33.40 0.58 2.73
C LYS A 124 -33.17 -0.87 2.34
N ALA A 125 -34.11 -1.45 1.60
CA ALA A 125 -33.93 -2.77 1.01
C ALA A 125 -32.60 -2.81 0.22
N GLU A 126 -31.86 -3.92 0.36
CA GLU A 126 -30.62 -4.12 -0.38
C GLU A 126 -30.92 -4.13 -1.89
N PRO A 127 -30.12 -3.41 -2.70
CA PRO A 127 -30.31 -3.42 -4.14
C PRO A 127 -30.02 -4.82 -4.70
N VAL A 128 -30.94 -5.34 -5.50
CA VAL A 128 -30.70 -6.55 -6.29
C VAL A 128 -29.81 -6.19 -7.46
N TYR A 129 -28.69 -6.90 -7.60
CA TYR A 129 -27.72 -6.67 -8.67
C TYR A 129 -27.91 -7.68 -9.80
N VAL A 130 -27.91 -7.18 -11.04
CA VAL A 130 -27.76 -8.03 -12.23
C VAL A 130 -26.26 -8.24 -12.44
N ILE A 131 -25.81 -9.49 -12.33
CA ILE A 131 -24.39 -9.83 -12.47
C ILE A 131 -24.19 -10.43 -13.86
N PRO A 132 -23.34 -9.82 -14.71
CA PRO A 132 -23.03 -10.41 -16.02
C PRO A 132 -22.41 -11.80 -15.89
N GLU A 133 -22.75 -12.68 -16.83
CA GLU A 133 -22.06 -13.95 -16.99
C GLU A 133 -20.62 -13.73 -17.46
N VAL A 134 -19.75 -14.67 -17.12
CA VAL A 134 -18.35 -14.67 -17.56
C VAL A 134 -18.10 -15.85 -18.46
N GLU A 135 -17.29 -15.65 -19.50
CA GLU A 135 -16.81 -16.73 -20.35
C GLU A 135 -15.75 -17.52 -19.59
N ARG A 136 -16.01 -18.80 -19.32
CA ARG A 136 -15.08 -19.65 -18.56
C ARG A 136 -13.78 -19.87 -19.34
N LYS A 137 -12.67 -19.84 -18.61
CA LYS A 137 -11.32 -20.09 -19.11
C LYS A 137 -10.66 -21.20 -18.31
N GLU A 138 -9.77 -21.94 -18.96
CA GLU A 138 -8.98 -22.99 -18.32
C GLU A 138 -7.71 -22.42 -17.68
N THR A 139 -7.27 -23.04 -16.59
CA THR A 139 -5.98 -22.76 -15.95
C THR A 139 -5.53 -23.96 -15.13
N THR A 140 -4.21 -24.07 -14.94
CA THR A 140 -3.60 -25.02 -14.01
C THR A 140 -3.40 -24.41 -12.62
N PHE A 141 -3.67 -23.13 -12.41
CA PHE A 141 -3.45 -22.44 -11.15
C PHE A 141 -4.29 -23.01 -10.01
N ARG A 142 -3.63 -23.41 -8.92
CA ARG A 142 -4.25 -23.91 -7.67
C ARG A 142 -3.81 -23.13 -6.41
N GLY A 143 -3.14 -22.00 -6.61
CA GLY A 143 -2.69 -21.11 -5.54
C GLY A 143 -3.81 -20.26 -4.92
N ARG A 144 -3.45 -19.36 -4.01
CA ARG A 144 -4.41 -18.42 -3.38
C ARG A 144 -4.45 -17.11 -4.14
N LEU A 145 -5.67 -16.61 -4.36
CA LEU A 145 -5.88 -15.22 -4.77
C LEU A 145 -6.16 -14.36 -3.54
N GLY A 146 -5.61 -13.13 -3.53
CA GLY A 146 -5.83 -12.17 -2.47
C GLY A 146 -6.10 -10.75 -2.99
N TYR A 147 -6.52 -9.85 -2.10
CA TYR A 147 -6.73 -8.44 -2.43
C TYR A 147 -6.16 -7.51 -1.34
N ALA A 148 -6.10 -6.22 -1.65
CA ALA A 148 -5.43 -5.23 -0.81
C ALA A 148 -6.36 -4.30 -0.02
N CYS A 149 -6.09 -4.21 1.28
CA CYS A 149 -6.46 -3.19 2.27
C CYS A 149 -7.94 -3.08 2.66
N LEU A 150 -8.86 -3.25 1.71
CA LEU A 150 -10.25 -2.81 1.82
C LEU A 150 -11.16 -3.84 1.17
N ASN A 151 -12.25 -4.19 1.85
CA ASN A 151 -13.39 -4.89 1.26
C ASN A 151 -14.48 -3.86 0.88
N THR A 152 -14.84 -3.78 -0.41
CA THR A 152 -15.75 -2.74 -0.91
C THR A 152 -17.18 -2.92 -0.42
N ILE A 153 -17.66 -4.16 -0.24
CA ILE A 153 -19.00 -4.45 0.30
C ILE A 153 -19.10 -3.97 1.74
N LEU A 154 -18.16 -4.41 2.57
CA LEU A 154 -18.13 -4.11 4.00
C LEU A 154 -17.95 -2.61 4.28
N ARG A 155 -17.12 -1.92 3.49
CA ARG A 155 -16.93 -0.47 3.60
C ARG A 155 -18.16 0.34 3.21
N ASN A 156 -18.95 -0.16 2.26
CA ASN A 156 -20.08 0.57 1.71
C ASN A 156 -21.42 0.28 2.40
N LYS A 157 -21.43 -0.54 3.47
CA LYS A 157 -22.61 -0.78 4.32
C LYS A 157 -23.30 0.51 4.74
N LYS A 158 -24.63 0.42 4.89
CA LYS A 158 -25.50 1.53 5.29
C LYS A 158 -26.45 1.04 6.41
N PRO A 159 -26.61 1.82 7.49
CA PRO A 159 -26.06 3.16 7.74
C PRO A 159 -24.52 3.19 7.94
N ALA A 160 -23.92 4.37 7.85
CA ALA A 160 -22.45 4.52 7.72
C ALA A 160 -21.65 4.09 8.96
N ASP A 161 -22.31 4.03 10.12
CA ASP A 161 -21.82 3.47 11.37
C ASP A 161 -21.67 1.94 11.35
N GLU A 162 -22.31 1.25 10.40
CA GLU A 162 -22.12 -0.19 10.16
C GLU A 162 -20.99 -0.49 9.15
N ALA A 163 -20.32 0.55 8.61
CA ALA A 163 -19.21 0.38 7.69
C ALA A 163 -17.99 -0.21 8.39
N VAL A 164 -17.47 -1.31 7.85
CA VAL A 164 -16.31 -2.03 8.37
C VAL A 164 -15.10 -1.74 7.48
N PHE A 165 -14.02 -1.22 8.05
CA PHE A 165 -12.78 -0.90 7.32
C PHE A 165 -11.59 -0.59 8.23
N CYS A 166 -10.38 -0.73 7.70
CA CYS A 166 -9.16 -0.73 8.51
C CYS A 166 -8.19 0.40 8.14
N SER A 167 -8.75 1.56 7.80
CA SER A 167 -8.00 2.75 7.33
C SER A 167 -8.58 4.06 7.85
N ARG A 168 -9.13 4.05 9.07
CA ARG A 168 -9.51 5.30 9.76
C ARG A 168 -8.23 6.05 10.09
N THR A 169 -8.09 7.26 9.58
CA THR A 169 -6.95 8.16 9.86
C THR A 169 -7.45 9.59 10.12
N CYS A 170 -6.55 10.51 10.45
CA CYS A 170 -6.86 11.91 10.72
C CYS A 170 -5.77 12.86 10.27
N ARG A 171 -5.99 14.17 10.46
CA ARG A 171 -4.97 15.20 10.25
C ARG A 171 -4.22 15.46 11.55
N ILE A 172 -2.99 15.95 11.45
CA ILE A 172 -2.18 16.36 12.62
C ILE A 172 -2.92 17.41 13.48
N GLU A 173 -3.68 18.33 12.88
CA GLU A 173 -4.51 19.28 13.64
C GLU A 173 -5.55 18.59 14.53
N THR A 174 -6.09 17.46 14.08
CA THR A 174 -7.03 16.65 14.88
C THR A 174 -6.31 16.02 16.07
N ILE A 175 -5.07 15.57 15.91
CA ILE A 175 -4.23 15.08 17.02
C ILE A 175 -3.99 16.19 18.04
N LYS A 176 -3.60 17.39 17.58
CA LYS A 176 -3.39 18.55 18.47
C LYS A 176 -4.64 18.93 19.26
N LYS A 177 -5.83 18.73 18.68
CA LYS A 177 -7.12 19.05 19.31
C LYS A 177 -7.59 17.96 20.27
N ASN A 178 -7.50 16.69 19.88
CA ASN A 178 -8.15 15.57 20.58
C ASN A 178 -7.16 14.69 21.38
N GLY A 179 -5.85 14.91 21.22
CA GLY A 179 -4.80 14.10 21.84
C GLY A 179 -4.50 12.80 21.11
N ILE A 180 -3.41 12.14 21.51
CA ILE A 180 -2.93 10.89 20.90
C ILE A 180 -3.85 9.70 21.19
N GLU A 181 -4.50 9.67 22.36
CA GLU A 181 -5.42 8.57 22.72
C GLU A 181 -6.61 8.47 21.76
N TRP A 182 -7.08 9.61 21.21
CA TRP A 182 -8.11 9.59 20.18
C TRP A 182 -7.61 8.96 18.87
N VAL A 183 -6.32 9.13 18.53
CA VAL A 183 -5.69 8.49 17.36
C VAL A 183 -5.54 6.98 17.58
N LYS A 184 -5.11 6.58 18.78
CA LYS A 184 -5.03 5.18 19.19
C LYS A 184 -6.40 4.50 19.13
N ASP A 185 -7.49 5.20 19.47
CA ASP A 185 -8.85 4.68 19.28
C ASP A 185 -9.21 4.48 17.80
N LEU A 186 -8.68 5.29 16.87
CA LEU A 186 -8.82 5.00 15.43
C LEU A 186 -8.16 3.66 15.08
N GLY A 187 -6.93 3.45 15.56
CA GLY A 187 -6.17 2.22 15.35
C GLY A 187 -6.86 1.00 15.93
N ARG A 188 -7.34 1.09 17.18
CA ARG A 188 -8.13 0.04 17.84
C ARG A 188 -9.35 -0.37 17.01
N ARG A 189 -10.14 0.60 16.53
CA ARG A 189 -11.33 0.31 15.70
C ARG A 189 -10.97 -0.27 14.34
N ASN A 190 -9.82 0.11 13.77
CA ASN A 190 -9.34 -0.47 12.52
C ASN A 190 -9.01 -1.95 12.70
N ILE A 191 -8.28 -2.32 13.76
CA ILE A 191 -7.93 -3.73 14.01
C ILE A 191 -9.16 -4.55 14.47
N GLU A 192 -10.11 -3.96 15.21
CA GLU A 192 -11.41 -4.60 15.52
C GLU A 192 -12.17 -5.01 14.26
N ASP A 193 -12.20 -4.13 13.26
CA ASP A 193 -12.88 -4.42 12.00
C ASP A 193 -12.17 -5.50 11.16
N MET A 194 -10.88 -5.79 11.42
CA MET A 194 -10.20 -6.88 10.73
C MET A 194 -10.81 -8.24 11.06
N LEU A 195 -11.36 -8.45 12.26
CA LEU A 195 -12.05 -9.70 12.62
C LEU A 195 -13.18 -9.99 11.61
N LYS A 196 -14.04 -9.00 11.37
CA LYS A 196 -15.17 -9.11 10.44
C LYS A 196 -14.71 -9.27 8.99
N ILE A 197 -13.60 -8.66 8.61
CA ILE A 197 -13.04 -8.82 7.26
C ILE A 197 -12.50 -10.25 7.08
N ILE A 198 -11.78 -10.80 8.05
CA ILE A 198 -11.27 -12.17 8.00
C ILE A 198 -12.41 -13.18 7.95
N GLU A 199 -13.47 -12.99 8.74
CA GLU A 199 -14.66 -13.85 8.69
C GLU A 199 -15.34 -13.82 7.31
N TRP A 200 -15.59 -12.62 6.78
CA TRP A 200 -16.18 -12.48 5.44
C TRP A 200 -15.29 -13.10 4.37
N ASN A 201 -13.98 -12.92 4.49
CA ASN A 201 -13.00 -13.49 3.58
C ASN A 201 -13.03 -15.02 3.61
N GLU A 202 -13.12 -15.62 4.80
CA GLU A 202 -13.26 -17.07 4.96
C GLU A 202 -14.55 -17.58 4.32
N GLU A 203 -15.69 -16.92 4.56
CA GLU A 203 -16.97 -17.26 3.92
C GLU A 203 -16.90 -17.22 2.39
N ASN A 204 -16.02 -16.39 1.82
CA ASN A 204 -15.85 -16.21 0.38
C ASN A 204 -14.62 -16.91 -0.20
N ASN A 205 -14.01 -17.83 0.56
CA ASN A 205 -12.82 -18.60 0.17
C ASN A 205 -11.58 -17.76 -0.16
N ILE A 206 -11.49 -16.52 0.35
CA ILE A 206 -10.34 -15.64 0.16
C ILE A 206 -9.44 -15.72 1.39
N ARG A 207 -8.29 -16.41 1.29
CA ARG A 207 -7.37 -16.61 2.43
C ARG A 207 -6.05 -15.87 2.29
N PHE A 208 -6.03 -14.80 1.50
CA PHE A 208 -4.84 -13.97 1.31
C PHE A 208 -5.24 -12.50 1.26
N MET A 209 -4.63 -11.67 2.12
CA MET A 209 -4.94 -10.25 2.17
C MET A 209 -3.71 -9.40 2.49
N ARG A 210 -3.58 -8.26 1.80
CA ARG A 210 -2.65 -7.21 2.21
C ARG A 210 -3.36 -6.29 3.21
N LEU A 211 -2.82 -6.15 4.41
CA LEU A 211 -3.31 -5.21 5.43
C LEU A 211 -3.02 -3.76 5.02
N SER A 212 -3.87 -2.85 5.46
CA SER A 212 -3.71 -1.41 5.23
C SER A 212 -2.54 -0.84 6.02
N SER A 213 -1.69 -0.04 5.39
CA SER A 213 -0.63 0.70 6.11
C SER A 213 -1.18 1.79 7.02
N GLU A 214 -2.41 2.26 6.76
CA GLU A 214 -3.15 3.19 7.62
C GLU A 214 -3.84 2.50 8.83
N MET A 215 -3.53 1.22 9.12
CA MET A 215 -4.13 0.47 10.23
C MET A 215 -3.98 1.22 11.56
N PHE A 216 -2.78 1.69 11.87
CA PHE A 216 -2.47 2.49 13.06
C PHE A 216 -1.96 3.87 12.65
N PRO A 217 -2.84 4.88 12.59
CA PRO A 217 -2.47 6.20 12.08
C PRO A 217 -1.33 6.81 12.86
N PHE A 218 -0.30 7.28 12.17
CA PHE A 218 0.88 7.95 12.75
C PHE A 218 1.75 7.10 13.67
N ALA A 219 1.58 5.78 13.77
CA ALA A 219 2.36 4.94 14.68
C ALA A 219 3.89 5.07 14.51
N SER A 220 4.36 5.25 13.28
CA SER A 220 5.78 5.46 12.91
C SER A 220 6.24 6.92 12.88
N HIS A 221 5.32 7.87 13.11
CA HIS A 221 5.61 9.29 12.98
C HIS A 221 6.60 9.75 14.06
N GLU A 222 7.60 10.55 13.70
CA GLU A 222 8.66 10.97 14.63
C GLU A 222 8.14 11.63 15.92
N LEU A 223 7.20 12.57 15.80
CA LEU A 223 6.65 13.31 16.94
C LEU A 223 5.37 12.75 17.56
N TYR A 224 4.63 11.92 16.82
CA TYR A 224 3.30 11.44 17.21
C TYR A 224 3.21 9.92 17.21
N GLY A 225 4.35 9.24 17.04
CA GLY A 225 4.47 7.80 17.02
C GLY A 225 4.19 7.17 18.37
N TYR A 226 3.81 5.91 18.35
CA TYR A 226 3.44 5.15 19.53
C TYR A 226 3.62 3.66 19.27
N SER A 227 3.93 2.94 20.35
CA SER A 227 3.95 1.48 20.35
C SER A 227 2.53 0.91 20.22
N LEU A 228 2.40 -0.25 19.58
CA LEU A 228 1.15 -0.98 19.44
C LEU A 228 0.74 -1.79 20.69
N ASP A 229 1.53 -1.77 21.77
CA ASP A 229 1.29 -2.57 22.99
C ASP A 229 -0.10 -2.37 23.61
N TYR A 230 -0.65 -1.15 23.52
CA TYR A 230 -2.00 -0.85 24.02
C TYR A 230 -3.11 -1.66 23.33
N CYS A 231 -2.83 -2.20 22.14
CA CYS A 231 -3.74 -2.99 21.31
C CYS A 231 -3.29 -4.45 21.20
N ALA A 232 -2.29 -4.88 21.97
CA ALA A 232 -1.75 -6.24 21.89
C ALA A 232 -2.81 -7.35 22.05
N PRO A 233 -3.79 -7.27 22.99
CA PRO A 233 -4.79 -8.33 23.12
C PRO A 233 -5.63 -8.53 21.87
N ILE A 234 -6.05 -7.45 21.20
CA ILE A 234 -6.89 -7.56 20.01
C ILE A 234 -6.09 -7.89 18.76
N LEU A 235 -4.83 -7.45 18.67
CA LEU A 235 -3.90 -7.91 17.63
C LEU A 235 -3.71 -9.43 17.72
N ALA A 236 -3.51 -9.96 18.94
CA ALA A 236 -3.41 -11.39 19.16
C ALA A 236 -4.70 -12.14 18.80
N GLU A 237 -5.87 -11.57 19.07
CA GLU A 237 -7.17 -12.13 18.67
C GLU A 237 -7.32 -12.22 17.14
N VAL A 238 -7.04 -11.11 16.42
CA VAL A 238 -7.08 -11.07 14.95
C VAL A 238 -6.08 -12.06 14.36
N GLY A 239 -4.88 -12.12 14.93
CA GLY A 239 -3.84 -13.07 14.60
C GLY A 239 -4.27 -14.53 14.75
N ALA A 240 -4.83 -14.86 15.90
CA ALA A 240 -5.36 -16.19 16.19
C ALA A 240 -6.48 -16.59 15.22
N LEU A 241 -7.37 -15.66 14.86
CA LEU A 241 -8.41 -15.90 13.86
C LEU A 241 -7.83 -16.15 12.46
N ALA A 242 -6.88 -15.31 12.03
CA ALA A 242 -6.20 -15.50 10.74
C ALA A 242 -5.50 -16.86 10.68
N ASN A 243 -4.74 -17.21 11.73
CA ASN A 243 -4.04 -18.49 11.82
C ASN A 243 -5.00 -19.69 11.86
N LYS A 244 -6.13 -19.58 12.58
CA LYS A 244 -7.18 -20.61 12.63
C LYS A 244 -7.69 -20.96 11.23
N TYR A 245 -7.88 -19.97 10.36
CA TYR A 245 -8.38 -20.17 8.99
C TYR A 245 -7.25 -20.35 7.95
N GLY A 246 -5.99 -20.27 8.34
CA GLY A 246 -4.86 -20.34 7.41
C GLY A 246 -4.77 -19.12 6.47
N HIS A 247 -5.20 -17.95 6.92
CA HIS A 247 -5.10 -16.70 6.15
C HIS A 247 -3.65 -16.21 6.14
N ARG A 248 -3.14 -15.89 4.95
CA ARG A 248 -1.87 -15.16 4.80
C ARG A 248 -2.14 -13.66 4.85
N LEU A 249 -1.45 -12.96 5.74
CA LEU A 249 -1.54 -11.51 5.89
C LEU A 249 -0.19 -10.86 5.61
N THR A 250 -0.14 -9.92 4.67
CA THR A 250 1.09 -9.19 4.31
C THR A 250 0.88 -7.69 4.40
N VAL A 251 1.94 -6.89 4.35
CA VAL A 251 1.86 -5.42 4.31
C VAL A 251 2.71 -4.86 3.18
N HIS A 252 2.34 -3.70 2.67
CA HIS A 252 3.15 -2.95 1.72
C HIS A 252 3.27 -1.51 2.22
N PRO A 253 4.31 -1.19 3.00
CA PRO A 253 4.62 0.19 3.37
C PRO A 253 4.63 1.10 2.13
N GLY A 254 4.17 2.33 2.29
CA GLY A 254 3.96 3.24 1.16
C GLY A 254 5.26 3.73 0.52
N GLN A 255 5.13 4.44 -0.60
CA GLN A 255 6.23 5.01 -1.40
C GLN A 255 7.25 5.88 -0.65
N TYR A 256 6.96 6.29 0.60
CA TYR A 256 7.88 7.10 1.43
C TYR A 256 8.92 6.26 2.17
N THR A 257 8.74 4.94 2.23
CA THR A 257 9.71 3.99 2.77
C THR A 257 10.80 3.73 1.73
N GLN A 258 11.97 4.32 1.93
CA GLN A 258 13.00 4.52 0.91
C GLN A 258 14.39 4.16 1.47
N LEU A 259 14.77 2.89 1.38
CA LEU A 259 16.05 2.38 1.91
C LEU A 259 17.28 2.85 1.10
N GLY A 260 17.09 3.28 -0.15
CA GLY A 260 18.17 3.82 -1.00
C GLY A 260 18.41 5.32 -0.86
N SER A 261 17.74 6.00 0.09
CA SER A 261 17.78 7.47 0.17
C SER A 261 19.14 7.99 0.62
N PRO A 262 19.71 9.04 0.00
CA PRO A 262 20.92 9.69 0.48
C PRO A 262 20.68 10.55 1.73
N ARG A 263 19.42 10.70 2.17
CA ARG A 263 19.04 11.51 3.33
C ARG A 263 18.83 10.61 4.55
N ASP A 264 19.69 10.77 5.56
CA ASP A 264 19.61 10.04 6.84
C ASP A 264 18.22 10.14 7.50
N SER A 265 17.58 11.31 7.45
CA SER A 265 16.23 11.49 8.00
C SER A 265 15.16 10.63 7.31
N VAL A 266 15.34 10.31 6.02
CA VAL A 266 14.45 9.42 5.28
C VAL A 266 14.71 7.96 5.64
N ILE A 267 15.98 7.57 5.77
CA ILE A 267 16.35 6.23 6.22
C ILE A 267 15.75 5.97 7.60
N LYS A 268 15.98 6.87 8.57
CA LYS A 268 15.41 6.77 9.91
C LYS A 268 13.88 6.69 9.91
N ALA A 269 13.20 7.46 9.07
CA ALA A 269 11.75 7.38 8.94
C ALA A 269 11.29 6.05 8.33
N SER A 270 12.02 5.53 7.34
CA SER A 270 11.73 4.25 6.67
C SER A 270 11.90 3.07 7.63
N ILE A 271 12.95 3.09 8.45
CA ILE A 271 13.20 2.08 9.47
C ILE A 271 12.06 2.09 10.50
N ARG A 272 11.67 3.26 11.02
CA ARG A 272 10.53 3.34 11.96
C ARG A 272 9.21 2.84 11.37
N GLU A 273 8.96 3.09 10.09
CA GLU A 273 7.78 2.57 9.39
C GLU A 273 7.81 1.03 9.32
N LEU A 274 8.96 0.45 8.98
CA LEU A 274 9.14 -1.00 8.91
C LEU A 274 9.07 -1.66 10.30
N GLU A 275 9.66 -1.05 11.33
CA GLU A 275 9.56 -1.52 12.72
C GLU A 275 8.12 -1.53 13.21
N TYR A 276 7.33 -0.50 12.91
CA TYR A 276 5.90 -0.46 13.20
C TYR A 276 5.17 -1.66 12.56
N HIS A 277 5.42 -1.90 11.27
CA HIS A 277 4.79 -3.00 10.55
C HIS A 277 5.22 -4.37 11.09
N ALA A 278 6.50 -4.54 11.43
CA ALA A 278 7.01 -5.76 12.06
C ALA A 278 6.37 -5.98 13.44
N GLN A 279 6.26 -4.94 14.27
CA GLN A 279 5.58 -5.00 15.56
C GLN A 279 4.13 -5.44 15.41
N MET A 280 3.40 -4.88 14.43
CA MET A 280 2.01 -5.26 14.15
C MET A 280 1.90 -6.76 13.84
N LEU A 281 2.72 -7.27 12.92
CA LEU A 281 2.71 -8.68 12.53
C LEU A 281 3.11 -9.60 13.68
N ASN A 282 4.05 -9.19 14.52
CA ASN A 282 4.50 -9.96 15.69
C ASN A 282 3.42 -10.04 16.78
N LEU A 283 2.76 -8.93 17.10
CA LEU A 283 1.66 -8.93 18.08
C LEU A 283 0.45 -9.73 17.59
N MET A 284 0.29 -9.85 16.27
CA MET A 284 -0.67 -10.76 15.64
C MET A 284 -0.16 -12.20 15.53
N ALA A 285 1.05 -12.52 15.98
CA ALA A 285 1.69 -13.83 15.83
C ALA A 285 1.59 -14.38 14.38
N ILE A 286 1.78 -13.50 13.39
CA ILE A 286 1.84 -13.90 11.98
C ILE A 286 3.22 -14.48 11.71
N GLY A 287 3.24 -15.68 11.12
CA GLY A 287 4.47 -16.40 10.80
C GLY A 287 5.31 -15.74 9.69
N PRO A 288 6.39 -16.40 9.25
CA PRO A 288 7.32 -15.89 8.24
C PRO A 288 6.68 -15.50 6.90
N ASP A 289 5.52 -16.08 6.55
CA ASP A 289 4.74 -15.70 5.37
C ASP A 289 4.18 -14.27 5.42
N GLY A 290 4.17 -13.64 6.61
CA GLY A 290 3.84 -12.25 6.84
C GLY A 290 4.97 -11.32 6.42
N VAL A 291 5.07 -11.11 5.11
CA VAL A 291 6.13 -10.29 4.51
C VAL A 291 5.76 -8.80 4.40
N MET A 292 6.79 -7.97 4.36
CA MET A 292 6.74 -6.52 4.15
C MET A 292 7.34 -6.18 2.78
N ILE A 293 6.49 -5.75 1.86
CA ILE A 293 6.88 -5.49 0.47
C ILE A 293 7.18 -4.01 0.29
N ILE A 294 8.33 -3.67 -0.31
CA ILE A 294 8.66 -2.30 -0.73
C ILE A 294 9.28 -2.32 -2.12
N HIS A 295 9.18 -1.21 -2.86
CA HIS A 295 9.92 -1.01 -4.10
C HIS A 295 11.39 -0.64 -3.82
N GLY A 296 12.23 -0.67 -4.87
CA GLY A 296 13.61 -0.16 -4.81
C GLY A 296 13.68 1.35 -4.52
N GLY A 297 12.62 2.09 -4.83
CA GLY A 297 12.46 3.49 -4.45
C GLY A 297 12.98 4.47 -5.50
N GLY A 298 13.61 5.57 -5.08
CA GLY A 298 14.21 6.54 -5.99
C GLY A 298 15.63 6.16 -6.40
N VAL A 299 16.03 6.47 -7.65
CA VAL A 299 17.43 6.32 -8.11
C VAL A 299 18.34 7.46 -7.65
N TYR A 300 17.78 8.60 -7.21
CA TYR A 300 18.52 9.77 -6.71
C TYR A 300 19.67 10.25 -7.63
N GLY A 301 19.50 10.10 -8.94
CA GLY A 301 20.46 10.50 -9.97
C GLY A 301 21.47 9.41 -10.36
N ASP A 302 21.61 8.34 -9.58
CA ASP A 302 22.55 7.25 -9.82
C ASP A 302 21.97 5.93 -9.27
N LYS A 303 21.53 5.06 -10.19
CA LYS A 303 20.89 3.78 -9.85
C LYS A 303 21.83 2.84 -9.10
N GLU A 304 23.08 2.70 -9.56
CA GLU A 304 24.07 1.82 -8.95
C GLU A 304 24.40 2.28 -7.53
N ALA A 305 24.62 3.58 -7.34
CA ALA A 305 24.86 4.13 -6.01
C ALA A 305 23.62 3.97 -5.09
N ALA A 306 22.40 4.03 -5.64
CA ALA A 306 21.18 3.79 -4.88
C ALA A 306 21.05 2.32 -4.45
N LEU A 307 21.32 1.35 -5.35
CA LEU A 307 21.34 -0.08 -5.03
C LEU A 307 22.37 -0.39 -3.95
N ALA A 308 23.58 0.20 -4.03
CA ALA A 308 24.60 0.08 -2.99
C ALA A 308 24.14 0.61 -1.63
N ARG A 309 23.38 1.72 -1.61
CA ARG A 309 22.78 2.26 -0.37
C ARG A 309 21.67 1.36 0.19
N ILE A 310 20.83 0.78 -0.68
CA ILE A 310 19.81 -0.19 -0.25
C ILE A 310 20.51 -1.37 0.44
N ARG A 311 21.54 -1.95 -0.20
CA ARG A 311 22.32 -3.05 0.36
C ARG A 311 22.86 -2.70 1.74
N LYS A 312 23.58 -1.57 1.82
CA LYS A 312 24.15 -1.08 3.08
C LYS A 312 23.09 -0.95 4.17
N THR A 313 21.96 -0.31 3.86
CA THR A 313 20.89 -0.09 4.84
C THR A 313 20.31 -1.42 5.33
N VAL A 314 20.12 -2.40 4.45
CA VAL A 314 19.60 -3.72 4.84
C VAL A 314 20.57 -4.51 5.71
N GLU A 315 21.87 -4.45 5.40
CA GLU A 315 22.90 -5.18 6.13
C GLU A 315 23.22 -4.53 7.49
N GLU A 316 23.38 -3.21 7.52
CA GLU A 316 23.92 -2.47 8.66
C GLU A 316 22.83 -1.89 9.57
N ASP A 317 21.72 -1.39 9.00
CA ASP A 317 20.76 -0.54 9.74
C ASP A 317 19.45 -1.24 10.08
N LEU A 318 19.01 -2.24 9.30
CA LEU A 318 17.73 -2.91 9.55
C LEU A 318 17.81 -3.90 10.72
N PRO A 319 16.88 -3.79 11.71
CA PRO A 319 16.71 -4.81 12.72
C PRO A 319 16.44 -6.18 12.10
N LYS A 320 16.94 -7.25 12.74
CA LYS A 320 16.81 -8.62 12.21
C LYS A 320 15.36 -8.98 11.87
N ASP A 321 14.43 -8.67 12.77
CA ASP A 321 13.00 -9.00 12.59
C ASP A 321 12.36 -8.25 11.39
N VAL A 322 12.82 -7.03 11.10
CA VAL A 322 12.43 -6.31 9.88
C VAL A 322 13.03 -6.95 8.64
N ARG A 323 14.33 -7.26 8.66
CA ARG A 323 15.04 -7.91 7.54
C ARG A 323 14.45 -9.29 7.22
N ASP A 324 14.09 -10.06 8.25
CA ASP A 324 13.44 -11.37 8.13
C ASP A 324 12.03 -11.29 7.52
N ARG A 325 11.46 -10.10 7.29
CA ARG A 325 10.16 -9.94 6.61
C ARG A 325 10.26 -9.15 5.33
N LEU A 326 11.38 -8.49 5.09
CA LEU A 326 11.59 -7.64 3.94
C LEU A 326 11.51 -8.46 2.64
N VAL A 327 10.83 -7.87 1.68
CA VAL A 327 10.67 -8.35 0.30
C VAL A 327 10.73 -7.12 -0.61
N LEU A 328 11.45 -7.23 -1.73
CA LEU A 328 11.49 -6.19 -2.74
C LEU A 328 10.47 -6.47 -3.84
N GLU A 329 10.04 -5.44 -4.56
CA GLU A 329 9.13 -5.54 -5.70
C GLU A 329 9.66 -4.70 -6.87
N ASN A 330 9.64 -5.26 -8.09
CA ASN A 330 9.96 -4.52 -9.30
C ASN A 330 8.89 -3.46 -9.57
N ASP A 331 9.30 -2.31 -10.10
CA ASP A 331 8.45 -1.16 -10.37
C ASP A 331 8.54 -0.71 -11.84
N GLU A 332 7.58 0.11 -12.22
CA GLU A 332 7.33 0.52 -13.59
C GLU A 332 8.16 1.72 -14.07
N LEU A 333 9.08 2.23 -13.25
CA LEU A 333 9.84 3.47 -13.55
C LEU A 333 11.34 3.38 -13.31
N CYS A 334 11.74 2.94 -12.13
CA CYS A 334 13.08 3.05 -11.59
C CYS A 334 13.82 1.71 -11.58
N TYR A 335 13.14 0.64 -11.15
CA TYR A 335 13.77 -0.66 -10.92
C TYR A 335 12.95 -1.79 -11.54
N ASN A 336 13.40 -2.32 -12.67
CA ASN A 336 12.84 -3.57 -13.19
C ASN A 336 13.32 -4.75 -12.32
N ALA A 337 12.83 -5.96 -12.63
CA ALA A 337 13.19 -7.14 -11.85
C ALA A 337 14.69 -7.47 -11.95
N ALA A 338 15.30 -7.34 -13.13
CA ALA A 338 16.73 -7.58 -13.32
C ALA A 338 17.63 -6.61 -12.53
N ASP A 339 17.20 -5.36 -12.30
CA ASP A 339 17.92 -4.40 -11.46
C ASP A 339 17.98 -4.87 -9.99
N LEU A 340 16.88 -5.45 -9.48
CA LEU A 340 16.74 -5.82 -8.06
C LEU A 340 17.17 -7.26 -7.77
N LEU A 341 17.17 -8.15 -8.76
CA LEU A 341 17.45 -9.57 -8.54
C LEU A 341 18.84 -9.84 -7.94
N PRO A 342 19.94 -9.16 -8.35
CA PRO A 342 21.26 -9.38 -7.75
C PRO A 342 21.30 -9.09 -6.25
N ILE A 343 20.72 -7.97 -5.81
CA ILE A 343 20.66 -7.64 -4.37
C ILE A 343 19.73 -8.62 -3.61
N CYS A 344 18.65 -9.07 -4.25
CA CYS A 344 17.74 -10.08 -3.68
C CYS A 344 18.47 -11.40 -3.43
N GLU A 345 19.25 -11.87 -4.40
CA GLU A 345 20.00 -13.13 -4.28
C GLU A 345 21.12 -13.05 -3.26
N ASP A 346 21.89 -11.96 -3.27
CA ASP A 346 23.02 -11.79 -2.35
C ASP A 346 22.59 -11.67 -0.88
N LEU A 347 21.48 -11.00 -0.62
CA LEU A 347 20.99 -10.71 0.73
C LEU A 347 19.92 -11.70 1.22
N ASP A 348 19.56 -12.69 0.41
CA ASP A 348 18.45 -13.61 0.65
C ASP A 348 17.12 -12.86 0.93
N ILE A 349 16.85 -11.82 0.13
CA ILE A 349 15.61 -11.04 0.16
C ILE A 349 14.75 -11.48 -1.03
N PRO A 350 13.55 -12.03 -0.84
CA PRO A 350 12.68 -12.40 -1.95
C PRO A 350 12.28 -11.17 -2.79
N LEU A 351 12.11 -11.41 -4.09
CA LEU A 351 11.51 -10.45 -5.01
C LEU A 351 10.06 -10.87 -5.30
N VAL A 352 9.09 -10.05 -4.93
CA VAL A 352 7.72 -10.15 -5.45
C VAL A 352 7.74 -9.63 -6.87
N PHE A 353 7.47 -10.53 -7.81
CA PHE A 353 7.32 -10.15 -9.21
C PHE A 353 5.93 -9.55 -9.44
N ASP A 354 5.88 -8.30 -9.89
CA ASP A 354 4.67 -7.64 -10.35
C ASP A 354 4.61 -7.66 -11.89
N TYR A 355 3.61 -8.35 -12.42
CA TYR A 355 3.40 -8.51 -13.86
C TYR A 355 3.05 -7.21 -14.58
N HIS A 356 2.36 -6.29 -13.91
CA HIS A 356 1.97 -5.01 -14.48
C HIS A 356 3.15 -4.06 -14.59
N HIS A 357 3.99 -4.02 -13.55
CA HIS A 357 5.22 -3.24 -13.55
C HIS A 357 6.19 -3.77 -14.61
N ASP A 358 6.37 -5.08 -14.72
CA ASP A 358 7.22 -5.68 -15.74
C ASP A 358 6.71 -5.40 -17.16
N ALA A 359 5.40 -5.41 -17.41
CA ALA A 359 4.82 -5.04 -18.70
C ALA A 359 5.02 -3.56 -19.10
N LEU A 360 5.43 -2.70 -18.16
CA LEU A 360 5.72 -1.27 -18.38
C LEU A 360 7.22 -0.97 -18.37
N ASN A 361 7.99 -1.74 -17.62
CA ASN A 361 9.43 -1.62 -17.45
C ASN A 361 10.06 -3.02 -17.45
N PRO A 362 10.11 -3.70 -18.61
CA PRO A 362 10.52 -5.09 -18.69
C PRO A 362 12.02 -5.25 -18.45
N SER A 363 12.40 -6.43 -17.98
CA SER A 363 13.81 -6.84 -17.96
C SER A 363 14.27 -7.19 -19.38
N SER A 364 15.38 -6.59 -19.85
CA SER A 364 15.89 -6.82 -21.21
C SER A 364 16.44 -8.23 -21.42
N ASP A 365 17.10 -8.77 -20.39
CA ASP A 365 17.95 -9.96 -20.51
C ASP A 365 17.39 -11.20 -19.79
N LEU A 366 16.21 -11.09 -19.16
CA LEU A 366 15.57 -12.18 -18.44
C LEU A 366 14.08 -12.19 -18.73
N THR A 367 13.56 -13.38 -19.05
CA THR A 367 12.12 -13.61 -19.19
C THR A 367 11.42 -13.62 -17.82
N PRO A 368 10.11 -13.32 -17.77
CA PRO A 368 9.33 -13.46 -16.54
C PRO A 368 9.47 -14.83 -15.87
N SER A 369 9.47 -15.92 -16.65
CA SER A 369 9.63 -17.28 -16.12
C SER A 369 10.99 -17.51 -15.45
N GLU A 370 12.07 -16.96 -16.01
CA GLU A 370 13.42 -17.06 -15.42
C GLU A 370 13.52 -16.25 -14.13
N ILE A 371 12.99 -15.03 -14.12
CA ILE A 371 12.92 -14.17 -12.91
C ILE A 371 12.13 -14.88 -11.82
N ILE A 372 10.96 -15.42 -12.16
CA ILE A 372 10.07 -16.13 -11.24
C ILE A 372 10.77 -17.38 -10.68
N ALA A 373 11.47 -18.15 -11.50
CA ALA A 373 12.22 -19.31 -11.04
C ALA A 373 13.33 -18.93 -10.04
N ARG A 374 14.09 -17.87 -10.34
CA ARG A 374 15.17 -17.37 -9.47
C ARG A 374 14.64 -16.83 -8.14
N THR A 375 13.59 -16.00 -8.16
CA THR A 375 13.00 -15.51 -6.90
C THR A 375 12.34 -16.63 -6.09
N ASN A 376 11.67 -17.60 -6.74
CA ASN A 376 11.07 -18.74 -6.05
C ASN A 376 12.12 -19.61 -5.34
N ALA A 377 13.36 -19.68 -5.85
CA ALA A 377 14.45 -20.34 -5.14
C ALA A 377 14.77 -19.64 -3.80
N ILE A 378 14.67 -18.30 -3.74
CA ILE A 378 14.83 -17.53 -2.50
C ILE A 378 13.67 -17.83 -1.54
N PHE A 379 12.41 -17.77 -2.02
CA PHE A 379 11.24 -18.13 -1.21
C PHE A 379 11.37 -19.54 -0.61
N ALA A 380 11.82 -20.51 -1.42
CA ALA A 380 12.03 -21.89 -0.99
C ALA A 380 13.13 -22.02 0.09
N ARG A 381 14.29 -21.37 -0.08
CA ARG A 381 15.37 -21.36 0.93
C ARG A 381 14.90 -20.78 2.26
N ARG A 382 14.03 -19.77 2.20
CA ARG A 382 13.45 -19.10 3.38
C ARG A 382 12.26 -19.82 3.99
N GLY A 383 11.78 -20.90 3.37
CA GLY A 383 10.62 -21.66 3.84
C GLY A 383 9.32 -20.87 3.84
N ILE A 384 9.18 -19.91 2.93
CA ILE A 384 7.98 -19.05 2.79
C ILE A 384 7.30 -19.29 1.44
N LYS A 385 5.99 -19.16 1.40
CA LYS A 385 5.19 -19.36 0.18
C LYS A 385 5.50 -18.25 -0.83
N PRO A 386 5.78 -18.57 -2.11
CA PRO A 386 5.96 -17.56 -3.14
C PRO A 386 4.78 -16.59 -3.24
N LYS A 387 5.10 -15.31 -3.48
CA LYS A 387 4.12 -14.23 -3.64
C LYS A 387 4.44 -13.43 -4.89
N GLN A 388 3.41 -13.07 -5.65
CA GLN A 388 3.50 -12.22 -6.85
C GLN A 388 2.29 -11.27 -6.88
N HIS A 389 2.38 -10.22 -7.69
CA HIS A 389 1.35 -9.21 -7.84
C HIS A 389 0.80 -9.19 -9.26
N LEU A 390 -0.53 -9.10 -9.40
CA LEU A 390 -1.21 -8.99 -10.68
C LEU A 390 -2.04 -7.71 -10.70
N SER A 391 -1.80 -6.90 -11.73
CA SER A 391 -2.66 -5.80 -12.13
C SER A 391 -2.77 -5.72 -13.65
N GLU A 392 -3.67 -4.88 -14.15
CA GLU A 392 -3.82 -4.58 -15.57
C GLU A 392 -4.01 -3.07 -15.75
N PRO A 393 -3.56 -2.48 -16.88
CA PRO A 393 -3.88 -1.09 -17.18
C PRO A 393 -5.38 -0.92 -17.37
N ARG A 394 -5.90 0.28 -17.06
CA ARG A 394 -7.30 0.61 -17.39
C ARG A 394 -7.58 0.45 -18.87
N GLU A 395 -8.82 0.10 -19.16
CA GLU A 395 -9.31 0.04 -20.53
C GLU A 395 -9.16 1.40 -21.22
N GLY A 396 -8.61 1.38 -22.44
CA GLY A 396 -8.34 2.58 -23.23
C GLY A 396 -7.13 3.41 -22.78
N ALA A 397 -6.30 2.93 -21.84
CA ALA A 397 -5.04 3.58 -21.50
C ALA A 397 -4.00 3.38 -22.62
N VAL A 398 -3.42 4.49 -23.11
CA VAL A 398 -2.47 4.46 -24.24
C VAL A 398 -1.07 4.86 -23.79
N THR A 399 -0.94 5.99 -23.09
CA THR A 399 0.37 6.49 -22.65
C THR A 399 0.90 5.65 -21.49
N VAL A 400 2.23 5.60 -21.33
CA VAL A 400 2.87 4.93 -20.17
C VAL A 400 2.24 5.41 -18.87
N MET A 401 2.06 6.72 -18.70
CA MET A 401 1.47 7.30 -17.50
C MET A 401 0.01 6.88 -17.24
N GLU A 402 -0.80 6.72 -18.28
CA GLU A 402 -2.17 6.22 -18.14
C GLU A 402 -2.18 4.72 -17.81
N ARG A 403 -1.28 3.96 -18.45
CA ARG A 403 -1.20 2.51 -18.28
C ARG A 403 -0.81 2.11 -16.86
N ARG A 404 -0.08 2.94 -16.12
CA ARG A 404 0.22 2.74 -14.68
C ARG A 404 -1.02 2.62 -13.79
N ALA A 405 -2.15 3.17 -14.23
CA ALA A 405 -3.34 3.16 -13.41
C ALA A 405 -4.02 1.79 -13.50
N HIS A 406 -4.18 1.14 -12.34
CA HIS A 406 -4.81 -0.16 -12.26
C HIS A 406 -6.28 -0.13 -12.71
N ALA A 407 -6.67 -1.18 -13.42
CA ALA A 407 -8.04 -1.50 -13.82
C ALA A 407 -8.94 -1.80 -12.62
N ASP A 408 -10.24 -1.80 -12.86
CA ASP A 408 -11.22 -2.18 -11.83
C ASP A 408 -11.14 -3.69 -11.51
N ARG A 409 -10.94 -4.53 -12.52
CA ARG A 409 -10.77 -6.00 -12.41
C ARG A 409 -9.83 -6.51 -13.51
N CYS A 410 -8.92 -7.42 -13.17
CA CYS A 410 -8.08 -8.10 -14.15
C CYS A 410 -8.90 -9.14 -14.94
N GLN A 411 -8.59 -9.32 -16.21
CA GLN A 411 -9.37 -10.15 -17.15
C GLN A 411 -8.71 -11.50 -17.49
N ARG A 412 -7.47 -11.72 -17.04
CA ARG A 412 -6.78 -13.00 -17.22
C ARG A 412 -5.71 -13.23 -16.16
N LEU A 413 -5.37 -14.50 -15.94
CA LEU A 413 -4.14 -14.90 -15.25
C LEU A 413 -2.94 -14.82 -16.24
N PRO A 414 -1.73 -14.47 -15.78
CA PRO A 414 -0.53 -14.46 -16.61
C PRO A 414 -0.14 -15.87 -17.08
N GLU A 415 0.47 -15.96 -18.27
CA GLU A 415 0.95 -17.23 -18.82
C GLU A 415 2.13 -17.81 -18.02
N ALA A 416 3.03 -16.94 -17.54
CA ALA A 416 4.17 -17.33 -16.70
C ALA A 416 3.79 -17.57 -15.22
N LEU A 417 2.49 -17.60 -14.89
CA LEU A 417 2.03 -17.79 -13.51
C LEU A 417 2.34 -19.21 -13.04
N PRO A 418 3.08 -19.38 -11.93
CA PRO A 418 3.27 -20.69 -11.35
C PRO A 418 1.94 -21.27 -10.88
N ASP A 419 1.86 -22.55 -11.14
CA ASP A 419 0.83 -23.49 -10.75
C ASP A 419 0.37 -23.35 -9.27
N ASP A 420 1.26 -23.11 -8.30
CA ASP A 420 0.89 -22.94 -6.87
C ASP A 420 1.73 -21.89 -6.13
N MET A 421 1.13 -20.73 -5.90
CA MET A 421 1.69 -19.56 -5.22
C MET A 421 0.57 -18.64 -4.70
N ASP A 422 0.91 -17.57 -3.99
CA ASP A 422 -0.08 -16.58 -3.55
C ASP A 422 -0.06 -15.32 -4.42
N LEU A 423 -1.12 -15.10 -5.19
CA LEU A 423 -1.24 -13.99 -6.14
C LEU A 423 -2.10 -12.87 -5.55
N MET A 424 -1.48 -11.70 -5.35
CA MET A 424 -2.20 -10.50 -4.90
C MET A 424 -2.77 -9.75 -6.09
N ILE A 425 -4.09 -9.59 -6.10
CA ILE A 425 -4.80 -8.83 -7.12
C ILE A 425 -4.83 -7.36 -6.73
N GLU A 426 -4.06 -6.55 -7.44
CA GLU A 426 -3.83 -5.12 -7.23
C GLU A 426 -4.91 -4.26 -7.93
N ALA A 427 -6.19 -4.66 -7.90
CA ALA A 427 -7.23 -3.98 -8.65
C ALA A 427 -8.00 -2.93 -7.81
N LYS A 428 -8.82 -2.08 -8.46
CA LYS A 428 -9.62 -1.08 -7.76
C LYS A 428 -10.87 -1.65 -7.08
N ASP A 429 -11.52 -2.66 -7.67
CA ASP A 429 -12.71 -3.29 -7.08
C ASP A 429 -12.38 -4.34 -6.00
N LYS A 430 -11.10 -4.49 -5.63
CA LYS A 430 -10.65 -5.28 -4.48
C LYS A 430 -11.15 -6.73 -4.53
N GLU A 431 -11.96 -7.15 -3.55
CA GLU A 431 -12.47 -8.52 -3.45
C GLU A 431 -13.28 -8.91 -4.69
N GLN A 432 -13.95 -7.97 -5.36
CA GLN A 432 -14.70 -8.30 -6.59
C GLN A 432 -13.80 -8.69 -7.75
N ALA A 433 -12.55 -8.22 -7.78
CA ALA A 433 -11.59 -8.66 -8.79
C ALA A 433 -11.14 -10.10 -8.52
N VAL A 434 -11.01 -10.49 -7.25
CA VAL A 434 -10.75 -11.89 -6.86
C VAL A 434 -11.93 -12.78 -7.22
N LEU A 435 -13.16 -12.39 -6.83
CA LEU A 435 -14.38 -13.14 -7.16
C LEU A 435 -14.61 -13.25 -8.68
N HIS A 436 -14.23 -12.23 -9.45
CA HIS A 436 -14.26 -12.27 -10.91
C HIS A 436 -13.34 -13.35 -11.47
N LEU A 437 -12.08 -13.43 -11.01
CA LEU A 437 -11.15 -14.47 -11.43
C LEU A 437 -11.58 -15.87 -10.95
N TYR A 438 -12.18 -15.99 -9.75
CA TYR A 438 -12.78 -17.25 -9.30
C TYR A 438 -13.88 -17.74 -10.25
N ARG A 439 -14.76 -16.86 -10.72
CA ARG A 439 -15.79 -17.22 -11.71
C ARG A 439 -15.19 -17.54 -13.08
N LEU A 440 -14.21 -16.75 -13.51
CA LEU A 440 -13.60 -16.88 -14.84
C LEU A 440 -12.88 -18.21 -15.00
N TYR A 441 -12.17 -18.66 -13.95
CA TYR A 441 -11.32 -19.85 -13.98
C TYR A 441 -11.84 -21.01 -13.11
N ASN A 442 -13.05 -20.87 -12.55
CA ASN A 442 -13.66 -21.86 -11.65
C ASN A 442 -12.74 -22.29 -10.47
N LEU A 443 -12.00 -21.33 -9.90
CA LEU A 443 -10.98 -21.61 -8.88
C LEU A 443 -11.57 -21.92 -7.49
N GLN A 444 -12.70 -21.29 -7.16
CA GLN A 444 -13.41 -21.46 -5.89
C GLN A 444 -14.91 -21.22 -6.09
N PRO A 445 -15.79 -21.82 -5.27
CA PRO A 445 -17.19 -21.46 -5.22
C PRO A 445 -17.38 -19.97 -4.87
N VAL A 446 -18.28 -19.31 -5.58
CA VAL A 446 -18.57 -17.87 -5.39
C VAL A 446 -20.01 -17.68 -4.90
N ILE A 447 -20.15 -16.98 -3.79
CA ILE A 447 -21.45 -16.61 -3.24
C ILE A 447 -22.04 -15.47 -4.07
N TYR A 448 -23.18 -15.70 -4.72
CA TYR A 448 -23.78 -14.72 -5.62
C TYR A 448 -24.14 -13.40 -4.91
N ALA A 449 -24.58 -13.45 -3.64
CA ALA A 449 -24.87 -12.27 -2.83
C ALA A 449 -23.64 -11.36 -2.59
N SER A 450 -22.43 -11.93 -2.69
CA SER A 450 -21.16 -11.20 -2.59
C SER A 450 -20.73 -10.54 -3.89
N LEU A 451 -21.50 -10.67 -4.97
CA LEU A 451 -21.14 -10.09 -6.27
C LEU A 451 -21.72 -8.68 -6.43
N ARG A 452 -20.92 -7.81 -7.04
CA ARG A 452 -21.30 -6.47 -7.51
C ARG A 452 -20.96 -6.38 -9.00
N PRO A 453 -21.82 -5.76 -9.83
CA PRO A 453 -21.53 -5.60 -11.24
C PRO A 453 -20.30 -4.67 -11.39
N PRO A 454 -19.48 -4.86 -12.45
CA PRO A 454 -18.48 -3.87 -12.84
C PRO A 454 -19.12 -2.49 -13.01
N ALA A 455 -18.34 -1.42 -12.86
CA ALA A 455 -18.85 -0.09 -13.15
C ALA A 455 -19.08 0.07 -14.67
N ASP A 456 -20.23 0.64 -15.06
CA ASP A 456 -20.53 0.95 -16.48
C ASP A 456 -19.47 1.86 -17.12
N ILE A 457 -18.84 2.72 -16.33
CA ILE A 457 -17.71 3.56 -16.72
C ILE A 457 -16.64 3.42 -15.65
N GLN A 458 -15.47 2.89 -16.03
CA GLN A 458 -14.32 2.81 -15.13
C GLN A 458 -13.92 4.23 -14.71
N SER A 459 -13.85 4.46 -13.39
CA SER A 459 -13.51 5.79 -12.88
C SER A 459 -12.06 6.15 -13.28
N LYS A 460 -11.89 7.33 -13.89
CA LYS A 460 -10.55 7.89 -14.16
C LYS A 460 -9.87 8.42 -12.88
N GLU A 461 -10.62 8.60 -11.78
CA GLU A 461 -10.08 9.10 -10.52
C GLU A 461 -9.23 8.04 -9.80
N THR A 462 -8.13 8.47 -9.20
CA THR A 462 -7.22 7.65 -8.37
C THR A 462 -7.67 7.59 -6.91
N LYS A 463 -8.55 8.51 -6.47
CA LYS A 463 -9.17 8.49 -5.14
C LYS A 463 -10.38 7.57 -5.26
N GLY A 464 -10.36 6.42 -4.57
CA GLY A 464 -11.40 5.38 -4.65
C GLY A 464 -12.84 5.91 -4.71
N ARG A 465 -13.73 5.11 -5.32
CA ARG A 465 -15.09 5.49 -5.72
C ARG A 465 -15.82 6.26 -4.62
N LYS A 466 -15.95 7.59 -4.77
CA LYS A 466 -16.85 8.37 -3.91
C LYS A 466 -18.27 7.88 -4.16
N SER A 467 -19.02 7.64 -3.09
CA SER A 467 -20.44 7.29 -3.17
C SER A 467 -21.17 8.28 -4.07
N HIS A 468 -21.91 7.78 -5.07
CA HIS A 468 -22.63 8.61 -6.03
C HIS A 468 -23.49 9.64 -5.29
N ARG A 469 -23.08 10.91 -5.35
CA ARG A 469 -23.97 12.02 -5.01
C ARG A 469 -24.97 12.07 -6.17
N LYS A 470 -26.25 11.79 -5.90
CA LYS A 470 -27.32 11.82 -6.90
C LYS A 470 -27.17 13.08 -7.77
N THR A 471 -26.82 12.89 -9.04
CA THR A 471 -26.96 13.92 -10.05
C THR A 471 -28.44 14.20 -10.18
N HIS A 472 -28.84 15.44 -9.89
CA HIS A 472 -30.20 15.89 -10.17
C HIS A 472 -30.39 15.84 -11.69
N SER A 473 -31.17 14.87 -12.18
CA SER A 473 -31.65 14.86 -13.56
C SER A 473 -32.52 16.10 -13.75
N LYS A 474 -32.13 16.99 -14.65
CA LYS A 474 -33.03 18.03 -15.16
C LYS A 474 -34.21 17.32 -15.83
N LYS A 475 -35.41 17.46 -15.25
CA LYS A 475 -36.66 17.07 -15.92
C LYS A 475 -36.82 17.98 -17.14
N ALA A 476 -36.82 17.38 -18.33
CA ALA A 476 -37.37 18.02 -19.51
C ALA A 476 -38.88 18.19 -19.29
N PHE A 477 -39.37 19.43 -19.37
CA PHE A 477 -40.79 19.71 -19.48
C PHE A 477 -41.18 19.53 -20.94
N ALA A 478 -41.94 18.48 -21.21
CA ALA A 478 -42.88 18.44 -22.34
C ALA A 478 -44.27 18.53 -21.73
N SER A 479 -45.02 19.57 -22.06
CA SER A 479 -46.47 19.59 -21.90
C SER A 479 -47.10 20.32 -23.08
N ASN A 480 -48.07 19.60 -23.64
CA ASN A 480 -48.82 19.83 -24.86
C ASN A 480 -49.59 21.15 -24.95
N ALA A 481 -49.94 21.42 -26.21
CA ALA A 481 -50.94 22.34 -26.73
C ALA A 481 -52.38 22.15 -26.17
N PHE A 482 -53.27 23.04 -26.66
CA PHE A 482 -54.66 23.37 -26.30
C PHE A 482 -54.76 24.48 -25.23
N GLY A 483 -55.23 25.70 -25.46
CA GLY A 483 -55.94 26.33 -26.58
C GLY A 483 -57.10 27.16 -26.02
N SER A 484 -57.17 28.47 -26.29
CA SER A 484 -58.40 29.29 -26.40
C SER A 484 -58.05 30.79 -26.45
N ASP A 485 -58.70 31.45 -27.42
CA ASP A 485 -58.82 32.88 -27.75
C ASP A 485 -57.68 33.58 -28.51
#